data_AF-A0A422QAC9-F1
#
_entry.id   AF-A0A422QAC9-F1
#
_cell.length_a   1.000
_cell.length_b   1.000
_cell.length_c   1.000
_cell.angle_alpha   90.00
_cell.angle_beta   90.00
_cell.angle_gamma   90.00
#
_symmetry.space_group_name_H-M   'P 1'
#
loop_
_entity.id
_entity.type
_entity.pdbx_description
1 polymer ?
#
loop_
_entity_poly.entity_id
_entity_poly.type
_entity_poly.pdbx_seq_one_letter_code
_entity_poly.pdbx_strand_id
1 'polypeptide(L)'
;MRRLVRGTVVPPPPIVDVRRGSSTSWVARLLYGARASPLLGAWGACSSEEERQLDNTARELYCKALTHASGGGRLARDWIAGCSAIVCPSQNLVNLALKHHGTEQDVERYREYLLLALHRRTQAGSDKRGAANGLGSMPEVRCFVYDATRAACFHRYHKVPEEDRRRLDTVAHRLGVDAEVSRAIWRLVESEGTVEREKQRALEYPWSD
;
A
#
# COMPACT_ATOMS: atom_id res chain seq x y z
N MET A 1 -60.10 -19.18 -3.50
CA MET A 1 -59.31 -17.99 -3.88
C MET A 1 -57.91 -18.08 -3.26
N ARG A 2 -56.87 -18.38 -4.04
CA ARG A 2 -55.46 -18.38 -3.58
C ARG A 2 -54.78 -17.13 -4.15
N ARG A 3 -54.25 -16.26 -3.28
CA ARG A 3 -53.46 -15.08 -3.69
C ARG A 3 -52.04 -15.52 -4.03
N LEU A 4 -51.59 -15.24 -5.25
CA LEU A 4 -50.19 -15.32 -5.67
C LEU A 4 -49.46 -14.06 -5.20
N VAL A 5 -48.48 -14.20 -4.32
CA VAL A 5 -47.54 -13.13 -3.97
C VAL A 5 -46.44 -13.13 -5.04
N ARG A 6 -46.42 -12.09 -5.89
CA ARG A 6 -45.29 -11.82 -6.79
C ARG A 6 -44.11 -11.30 -5.97
N GLY A 7 -43.10 -12.14 -5.75
CA GLY A 7 -41.81 -11.69 -5.23
C GLY A 7 -41.07 -10.92 -6.32
N THR A 8 -40.82 -9.63 -6.09
CA THR A 8 -39.93 -8.82 -6.92
C THR A 8 -38.49 -9.25 -6.62
N VAL A 9 -37.86 -9.92 -7.59
CA VAL A 9 -36.43 -10.20 -7.56
C VAL A 9 -35.71 -8.87 -7.79
N VAL A 10 -35.09 -8.33 -6.75
CA VAL A 10 -34.18 -7.19 -6.86
C VAL A 10 -32.88 -7.70 -7.49
N PRO A 11 -32.49 -7.26 -8.69
CA PRO A 11 -31.22 -7.66 -9.26
C PRO A 11 -30.07 -7.13 -8.38
N PRO A 12 -29.01 -7.92 -8.15
CA PRO A 12 -27.84 -7.42 -7.44
C PRO A 12 -27.24 -6.23 -8.21
N PRO A 13 -26.65 -5.25 -7.51
CA PRO A 13 -26.03 -4.11 -8.16
C PRO A 13 -24.94 -4.60 -9.12
N PRO A 14 -24.75 -3.92 -10.27
CA PRO A 14 -23.70 -4.28 -11.20
C PRO A 14 -22.36 -4.23 -10.48
N ILE A 15 -21.69 -5.37 -10.39
CA ILE A 15 -20.27 -5.42 -10.03
C ILE A 15 -19.57 -4.70 -11.17
N VAL A 16 -19.12 -3.46 -10.93
CA VAL A 16 -18.26 -2.74 -11.85
C VAL A 16 -16.92 -3.47 -11.82
N ASP A 17 -16.78 -4.41 -12.73
CA ASP A 17 -15.54 -5.16 -12.93
C ASP A 17 -14.56 -4.23 -13.65
N VAL A 18 -13.90 -3.36 -12.87
CA VAL A 18 -12.79 -2.54 -13.36
C VAL A 18 -11.73 -3.52 -13.86
N ARG A 19 -11.57 -3.61 -15.18
CA ARG A 19 -10.63 -4.52 -15.86
C ARG A 19 -9.27 -4.51 -15.15
N ARG A 20 -9.00 -5.55 -14.33
CA ARG A 20 -7.82 -5.70 -13.46
C ARG A 20 -6.47 -5.47 -14.16
N GLY A 21 -6.39 -5.69 -15.47
CA GLY A 21 -5.14 -5.52 -16.23
C GLY A 21 -4.85 -4.09 -16.71
N SER A 22 -5.86 -3.23 -16.87
CA SER A 22 -5.69 -1.89 -17.45
C SER A 22 -5.56 -0.78 -16.40
N SER A 23 -6.19 -0.96 -15.23
CA SER A 23 -6.22 0.07 -14.19
C SER A 23 -4.97 0.07 -13.31
N THR A 24 -4.27 -1.05 -13.16
CA THR A 24 -3.08 -1.18 -12.29
C THR A 24 -1.97 -0.22 -12.68
N SER A 25 -1.71 -0.05 -13.98
CA SER A 25 -0.70 0.91 -14.46
C SER A 25 -1.09 2.37 -14.22
N TRP A 26 -2.39 2.68 -14.22
CA TRP A 26 -2.91 4.01 -13.89
C TRP A 26 -2.85 4.25 -12.38
N VAL A 27 -3.24 3.26 -11.57
CA VAL A 27 -3.15 3.32 -10.11
C VAL A 27 -1.69 3.45 -9.66
N ALA A 28 -0.76 2.72 -10.27
CA ALA A 28 0.68 2.84 -10.00
C ALA A 28 1.20 4.26 -10.31
N ARG A 29 0.77 4.85 -11.44
CA ARG A 29 1.11 6.25 -11.77
C ARG A 29 0.49 7.23 -10.79
N LEU A 30 -0.73 6.99 -10.36
CA LEU A 30 -1.43 7.85 -9.41
C LEU A 30 -0.75 7.83 -8.04
N LEU A 31 -0.35 6.65 -7.56
CA LEU A 31 0.25 6.49 -6.24
C LEU A 31 1.74 6.84 -6.20
N TYR A 32 2.51 6.44 -7.20
CA TYR A 32 3.99 6.49 -7.17
C TYR A 32 4.59 7.33 -8.30
N GLY A 33 3.78 7.92 -9.19
CA GLY A 33 4.27 8.67 -10.36
C GLY A 33 4.97 7.80 -11.42
N ALA A 34 4.93 6.47 -11.27
CA ALA A 34 5.68 5.53 -12.12
C ALA A 34 4.74 4.55 -12.84
N ARG A 35 5.17 4.08 -14.02
CA ARG A 35 4.40 3.07 -14.78
C ARG A 35 4.56 1.65 -14.23
N ALA A 36 5.65 1.40 -13.51
CA ALA A 36 5.98 0.09 -12.96
C ALA A 36 6.42 0.28 -11.51
N SER A 37 5.58 -0.17 -10.59
CA SER A 37 5.86 -0.19 -9.16
C SER A 37 5.14 -1.40 -8.54
N PRO A 38 5.70 -1.99 -7.46
CA PRO A 38 5.01 -3.04 -6.74
C PRO A 38 3.78 -2.44 -6.04
N LEU A 39 2.64 -3.08 -6.27
CA LEU A 39 1.35 -2.69 -5.71
C LEU A 39 1.09 -3.57 -4.48
N LEU A 40 1.18 -2.98 -3.28
CA LEU A 40 1.14 -3.69 -2.00
C LEU A 40 2.18 -4.81 -1.91
N GLY A 41 3.41 -4.51 -2.32
CA GLY A 41 4.54 -5.44 -2.24
C GLY A 41 4.59 -6.51 -3.35
N ALA A 42 3.70 -6.46 -4.33
CA ALA A 42 3.59 -7.44 -5.40
C ALA A 42 3.55 -6.80 -6.80
N TRP A 43 4.20 -7.41 -7.79
CA TRP A 43 4.32 -6.85 -9.15
C TRP A 43 3.16 -7.23 -10.08
N GLY A 44 2.30 -8.18 -9.69
CA GLY A 44 1.04 -8.46 -10.38
C GLY A 44 1.17 -9.14 -11.76
N ALA A 45 2.37 -9.59 -12.14
CA ALA A 45 2.60 -10.34 -13.38
C ALA A 45 2.38 -11.85 -13.13
N CYS A 46 1.17 -12.26 -12.73
CA CYS A 46 0.89 -13.68 -12.48
C CYS A 46 0.30 -14.35 -13.72
N SER A 47 1.04 -15.30 -14.26
CA SER A 47 0.63 -16.20 -15.33
C SER A 47 0.07 -17.53 -14.80
N SER A 48 0.49 -17.94 -13.60
CA SER A 48 0.08 -19.18 -12.94
C SER A 48 -0.68 -18.96 -11.62
N GLU A 49 -1.37 -20.00 -11.14
CA GLU A 49 -2.10 -19.96 -9.86
C GLU A 49 -1.14 -19.95 -8.66
N GLU A 50 0.01 -20.61 -8.76
CA GLU A 50 1.06 -20.60 -7.74
C GLU A 50 1.66 -19.19 -7.58
N GLU A 51 1.89 -18.48 -8.69
CA GLU A 51 2.35 -17.10 -8.68
C GLU A 51 1.33 -16.19 -8.00
N ARG A 52 0.03 -16.37 -8.26
CA ARG A 52 -1.03 -15.60 -7.59
C ARG A 52 -1.04 -15.83 -6.08
N GLN A 53 -0.83 -17.07 -5.63
CA GLN A 53 -0.82 -17.39 -4.21
C GLN A 53 0.37 -16.74 -3.49
N LEU A 54 1.55 -16.73 -4.12
CA LEU A 54 2.72 -16.01 -3.62
C LEU A 54 2.48 -14.50 -3.55
N ASP A 55 1.84 -13.94 -4.58
CA ASP A 55 1.45 -12.54 -4.67
C ASP A 55 0.46 -12.15 -3.55
N ASN A 56 -0.53 -13.02 -3.27
CA ASN A 56 -1.48 -12.81 -2.18
C ASN A 56 -0.79 -12.85 -0.82
N THR A 57 0.12 -13.82 -0.61
CA THR A 57 0.91 -13.91 0.63
C THR A 57 1.77 -12.67 0.82
N ALA A 58 2.40 -12.16 -0.24
CA ALA A 58 3.17 -10.92 -0.21
C ALA A 58 2.32 -9.73 0.25
N ARG A 59 1.11 -9.58 -0.33
CA ARG A 59 0.17 -8.51 0.01
C ARG A 59 -0.34 -8.60 1.45
N GLU A 60 -0.56 -9.80 1.96
CA GLU A 60 -0.97 -10.00 3.35
C GLU A 60 0.14 -9.62 4.33
N LEU A 61 1.38 -10.05 4.08
CA LEU A 61 2.54 -9.65 4.88
C LEU A 61 2.75 -8.14 4.83
N TYR A 62 2.64 -7.55 3.63
CA TYR A 62 2.72 -6.12 3.41
C TYR A 62 1.69 -5.36 4.24
N CYS A 63 0.42 -5.75 4.16
CA CYS A 63 -0.69 -5.08 4.85
C CYS A 63 -0.53 -5.13 6.38
N LYS A 64 -0.11 -6.29 6.92
CA LYS A 64 0.14 -6.45 8.36
C LYS A 64 1.30 -5.57 8.84
N ALA A 65 2.43 -5.61 8.13
CA ALA A 65 3.60 -4.78 8.45
C ALA A 65 3.30 -3.28 8.30
N LEU A 66 2.53 -2.91 7.28
CA LEU A 66 2.13 -1.52 7.00
C LEU A 66 1.24 -0.96 8.12
N THR A 67 0.35 -1.79 8.67
CA THR A 67 -0.48 -1.41 9.83
C THR A 67 0.39 -1.07 11.03
N HIS A 68 1.45 -1.82 11.30
CA HIS A 68 2.38 -1.51 12.38
C HIS A 68 3.20 -0.24 12.10
N ALA A 69 3.80 -0.16 10.91
CA ALA A 69 4.70 0.91 10.51
C ALA A 69 4.02 2.29 10.48
N SER A 70 2.74 2.34 10.13
CA SER A 70 1.94 3.57 10.05
C SER A 70 1.36 4.04 11.40
N GLY A 71 1.69 3.37 12.50
CA GLY A 71 1.21 3.72 13.85
C GLY A 71 0.02 2.87 14.34
N GLY A 72 -0.67 2.17 13.45
CA GLY A 72 -1.82 1.31 13.78
C GLY A 72 -3.12 2.04 14.13
N GLY A 73 -3.14 3.37 13.99
CA GLY A 73 -4.32 4.19 14.26
C GLY A 73 -5.46 3.97 13.26
N ARG A 74 -6.70 4.29 13.67
CA ARG A 74 -7.90 4.12 12.83
C ARG A 74 -7.76 4.74 11.45
N LEU A 75 -7.30 5.99 11.36
CA LEU A 75 -7.16 6.70 10.07
C LEU A 75 -6.15 6.01 9.14
N ALA A 76 -4.98 5.62 9.67
CA ALA A 76 -4.00 4.88 8.88
C ALA A 76 -4.59 3.58 8.34
N ARG A 77 -5.39 2.88 9.14
CA ARG A 77 -6.08 1.64 8.72
C ARG A 77 -7.16 1.89 7.66
N ASP A 78 -7.92 2.97 7.79
CA ASP A 78 -8.90 3.38 6.78
C ASP A 78 -8.21 3.66 5.43
N TRP A 79 -7.03 4.30 5.45
CA TRP A 79 -6.21 4.49 4.25
C TRP A 79 -5.76 3.17 3.64
N ILE A 80 -5.19 2.27 4.44
CA ILE A 80 -4.71 0.95 3.98
C ILE A 80 -5.87 0.13 3.38
N ALA A 81 -7.04 0.16 4.02
CA ALA A 81 -8.24 -0.51 3.53
C ALA A 81 -8.71 0.06 2.19
N GLY A 82 -8.74 1.39 2.06
CA GLY A 82 -9.08 2.08 0.81
C GLY A 82 -8.11 1.75 -0.32
N CYS A 83 -6.80 1.84 -0.06
CA CYS A 83 -5.77 1.44 -1.02
C CYS A 83 -5.91 -0.03 -1.43
N SER A 84 -6.15 -0.94 -0.47
CA SER A 84 -6.37 -2.35 -0.76
C SER A 84 -7.58 -2.56 -1.67
N ALA A 85 -8.71 -1.90 -1.39
CA ALA A 85 -9.92 -2.02 -2.21
C ALA A 85 -9.71 -1.54 -3.66
N ILE A 86 -8.92 -0.47 -3.85
CA ILE A 86 -8.65 0.11 -5.18
C ILE A 86 -7.61 -0.73 -5.96
N VAL A 87 -6.53 -1.11 -5.29
CA VAL A 87 -5.35 -1.73 -5.90
C VAL A 87 -5.57 -3.23 -6.15
N CYS A 88 -6.12 -3.93 -5.17
CA CYS A 88 -6.33 -5.36 -5.21
C CYS A 88 -7.61 -5.70 -4.44
N PRO A 89 -8.79 -5.62 -5.08
CA PRO A 89 -10.06 -5.85 -4.40
C PRO A 89 -10.10 -7.28 -3.85
N SER A 90 -9.79 -7.38 -2.56
CA SER A 90 -9.67 -8.59 -1.78
C SER A 90 -10.28 -8.31 -0.42
N GLN A 91 -11.39 -8.99 -0.13
CA GLN A 91 -12.07 -8.85 1.16
C GLN A 91 -11.13 -9.22 2.33
N ASN A 92 -10.21 -10.16 2.11
CA ASN A 92 -9.23 -10.53 3.12
C ASN A 92 -8.28 -9.37 3.46
N LEU A 93 -7.74 -8.67 2.46
CA LEU A 93 -6.83 -7.54 2.69
C LEU A 93 -7.53 -6.36 3.37
N VAL A 94 -8.78 -6.07 2.98
CA VAL A 94 -9.60 -5.05 3.65
C VAL A 94 -9.88 -5.43 5.10
N ASN A 95 -10.23 -6.70 5.36
CA ASN A 95 -10.44 -7.19 6.72
C ASN A 95 -9.15 -7.13 7.55
N LEU A 96 -8.00 -7.48 6.97
CA LEU A 96 -6.69 -7.37 7.64
C LEU A 96 -6.41 -5.91 8.01
N ALA A 97 -6.54 -4.99 7.07
CA ALA A 97 -6.32 -3.56 7.32
C ALA A 97 -7.18 -3.04 8.48
N LEU A 98 -8.47 -3.41 8.51
CA LEU A 98 -9.43 -2.90 9.48
C LEU A 98 -9.46 -3.64 10.82
N LYS A 99 -8.97 -4.90 10.89
CA LYS A 99 -9.08 -5.74 12.10
C LYS A 99 -7.75 -6.19 12.68
N HIS A 100 -6.70 -6.36 11.88
CA HIS A 100 -5.39 -6.79 12.37
C HIS A 100 -4.74 -5.74 13.27
N HIS A 101 -4.19 -6.18 14.40
CA HIS A 101 -3.37 -5.34 15.27
C HIS A 101 -1.91 -5.49 14.81
N GLY A 102 -1.40 -4.50 14.08
CA GLY A 102 -0.03 -4.55 13.53
C GLY A 102 1.03 -4.64 14.63
N THR A 103 1.93 -5.62 14.50
CA THR A 103 3.01 -5.88 15.46
C THR A 103 4.39 -5.74 14.81
N GLU A 104 5.41 -5.60 15.64
CA GLU A 104 6.80 -5.60 15.21
C GLU A 104 7.17 -6.92 14.51
N GLN A 105 6.61 -8.04 14.96
CA GLN A 105 6.81 -9.35 14.33
C GLN A 105 6.28 -9.41 12.89
N ASP A 106 5.24 -8.64 12.57
CA ASP A 106 4.73 -8.56 11.20
C ASP A 106 5.76 -7.89 10.27
N VAL A 107 6.50 -6.90 10.76
CA VAL A 107 7.61 -6.26 10.03
C VAL A 107 8.74 -7.25 9.79
N GLU A 108 9.13 -8.04 10.81
CA GLU A 108 10.19 -9.05 10.65
C GLU A 108 9.80 -10.14 9.64
N ARG A 109 8.56 -10.64 9.68
CA ARG A 109 8.07 -11.60 8.68
C ARG A 109 8.08 -11.03 7.27
N TYR A 110 7.69 -9.76 7.12
CA TYR A 110 7.74 -9.10 5.81
C TYR A 110 9.19 -8.89 5.35
N ARG A 111 10.11 -8.54 6.25
CA ARG A 111 11.55 -8.44 5.98
C ARG A 111 12.15 -9.77 5.55
N GLU A 112 11.83 -10.86 6.22
CA GLU A 112 12.25 -12.22 5.84
C GLU A 112 11.76 -12.59 4.44
N TYR A 113 10.50 -12.31 4.13
CA TYR A 113 9.95 -12.49 2.79
C TYR A 113 10.74 -11.71 1.73
N LEU A 114 11.06 -10.43 2.00
CA LEU A 114 11.84 -9.59 1.10
C LEU A 114 13.27 -10.11 0.91
N LEU A 115 13.92 -10.59 1.96
CA LEU A 115 15.24 -11.22 1.89
C LEU A 115 15.21 -12.47 0.98
N LEU A 116 14.20 -13.33 1.13
CA LEU A 116 14.02 -14.49 0.26
C LEU A 116 13.74 -14.09 -1.19
N ALA A 117 12.94 -13.04 -1.41
CA ALA A 117 12.68 -12.51 -2.75
C ALA A 117 13.96 -11.94 -3.39
N LEU A 118 14.77 -11.19 -2.64
CA LEU A 118 16.05 -10.66 -3.10
C LEU A 118 17.04 -11.77 -3.46
N HIS A 119 17.12 -12.81 -2.62
CA HIS A 119 17.98 -13.95 -2.86
C HIS A 119 17.60 -14.69 -4.15
N ARG A 120 16.30 -14.95 -4.36
CA ARG A 120 15.80 -15.58 -5.60
C ARG A 120 16.13 -14.75 -6.84
N ARG A 121 15.98 -13.42 -6.79
CA ARG A 121 16.35 -12.54 -7.91
C ARG A 121 17.84 -12.58 -8.24
N THR A 122 18.67 -12.63 -7.20
CA THR A 122 20.13 -12.67 -7.34
C THR A 122 20.57 -14.00 -7.95
N GLN A 123 20.00 -15.12 -7.53
CA GLN A 123 20.28 -16.46 -8.09
C GLN A 123 19.78 -16.62 -9.53
N ALA A 124 18.65 -16.01 -9.88
CA ALA A 124 18.09 -16.07 -11.24
C ALA A 124 18.90 -15.29 -12.30
N GLY A 125 20.04 -14.70 -11.94
CA GLY A 125 20.91 -13.98 -12.88
C GLY A 125 20.32 -12.70 -13.46
N SER A 126 19.17 -12.26 -12.94
CA SER A 126 18.30 -11.25 -13.57
C SER A 126 18.80 -9.81 -13.49
N ASP A 127 19.84 -9.48 -12.71
CA ASP A 127 20.49 -8.17 -12.77
C ASP A 127 21.80 -8.16 -11.98
N LYS A 128 22.94 -8.23 -12.68
CA LYS A 128 24.27 -8.07 -12.07
C LYS A 128 24.51 -6.67 -11.45
N ARG A 129 23.59 -5.72 -11.65
CA ARG A 129 23.58 -4.41 -10.98
C ARG A 129 22.77 -4.36 -9.67
N GLY A 130 21.88 -5.33 -9.42
CA GLY A 130 21.05 -5.40 -8.21
C GLY A 130 21.69 -6.13 -7.04
N ALA A 131 22.63 -7.04 -7.32
CA ALA A 131 23.27 -7.90 -6.31
C ALA A 131 24.15 -7.16 -5.28
N ALA A 132 24.56 -5.92 -5.58
CA ALA A 132 25.35 -5.09 -4.68
C ALA A 132 24.50 -4.28 -3.68
N ASN A 133 23.18 -4.22 -3.86
CA ASN A 133 22.34 -3.33 -3.08
C ASN A 133 21.42 -4.13 -2.13
N GLY A 134 21.51 -3.83 -0.84
CA GLY A 134 20.69 -4.46 0.20
C GLY A 134 19.20 -4.12 0.08
N LEU A 135 18.36 -4.67 0.97
CA LEU A 135 16.89 -4.51 0.94
C LEU A 135 16.41 -3.08 0.64
N GLY A 136 17.06 -2.04 1.20
CA GLY A 136 16.64 -0.64 1.04
C GLY A 136 16.70 -0.08 -0.39
N SER A 137 17.36 -0.77 -1.33
CA SER A 137 17.31 -0.39 -2.75
C SER A 137 16.14 -1.01 -3.49
N MET A 138 15.47 -2.01 -2.92
CA MET A 138 14.34 -2.67 -3.56
C MET A 138 13.18 -1.68 -3.73
N PRO A 139 12.55 -1.61 -4.92
CA PRO A 139 11.35 -0.80 -5.11
C PRO A 139 10.25 -1.14 -4.11
N GLU A 140 10.10 -2.42 -3.73
CA GLU A 140 9.13 -2.88 -2.73
C GLU A 140 9.31 -2.18 -1.38
N VAL A 141 10.57 -2.04 -0.94
CA VAL A 141 10.89 -1.42 0.35
C VAL A 141 10.63 0.08 0.29
N ARG A 142 10.98 0.75 -0.82
CA ARG A 142 10.74 2.20 -0.97
C ARG A 142 9.26 2.52 -1.07
N CYS A 143 8.50 1.75 -1.85
CA CYS A 143 7.05 1.84 -1.92
C CYS A 143 6.41 1.56 -0.55
N PHE A 144 6.92 0.58 0.20
CA PHE A 144 6.46 0.30 1.56
C PHE A 144 6.63 1.49 2.50
N VAL A 145 7.82 2.11 2.53
CA VAL A 145 8.08 3.27 3.39
C VAL A 145 7.23 4.48 2.97
N TYR A 146 7.07 4.69 1.66
CA TYR A 146 6.17 5.73 1.14
C TYR A 146 4.72 5.50 1.57
N ASP A 147 4.19 4.28 1.39
CA ASP A 147 2.82 3.93 1.77
C ASP A 147 2.62 4.05 3.28
N ALA A 148 3.59 3.61 4.09
CA ALA A 148 3.54 3.74 5.55
C ALA A 148 3.46 5.21 5.97
N THR A 149 4.20 6.07 5.27
CA THR A 149 4.21 7.52 5.52
C THR A 149 2.88 8.15 5.10
N ARG A 150 2.36 7.83 3.90
CA ARG A 150 1.05 8.29 3.43
C ARG A 150 -0.06 7.87 4.39
N ALA A 151 -0.07 6.61 4.84
CA ALA A 151 -1.02 6.10 5.81
C ALA A 151 -0.93 6.85 7.15
N ALA A 152 0.29 7.08 7.67
CA ALA A 152 0.51 7.81 8.92
C ALA A 152 0.05 9.27 8.84
N CYS A 153 0.13 9.89 7.66
CA CYS A 153 -0.32 11.26 7.39
C CYS A 153 -1.81 11.38 7.05
N PHE A 154 -2.51 10.28 6.78
CA PHE A 154 -3.85 10.32 6.21
C PHE A 154 -4.87 11.02 7.12
N HIS A 155 -5.56 12.03 6.55
CA HIS A 155 -6.50 12.92 7.24
C HIS A 155 -5.97 13.55 8.55
N ARG A 156 -4.66 13.59 8.74
CA ARG A 156 -4.05 14.35 9.83
C ARG A 156 -3.81 15.77 9.32
N TYR A 157 -4.69 16.69 9.72
CA TYR A 157 -4.50 18.13 9.52
C TYR A 157 -3.32 18.67 10.33
N HIS A 158 -2.92 17.94 11.39
CA HIS A 158 -1.78 18.22 12.26
C HIS A 158 -0.59 17.31 11.93
N LYS A 159 0.57 17.62 12.53
CA LYS A 159 1.78 16.80 12.41
C LYS A 159 1.53 15.37 12.91
N VAL A 160 2.10 14.39 12.21
CA VAL A 160 2.20 13.00 12.68
C VAL A 160 2.84 13.00 14.07
N PRO A 161 2.28 12.27 15.06
CA PRO A 161 2.88 12.16 16.39
C PRO A 161 4.34 11.69 16.31
N GLU A 162 5.20 12.25 17.17
CA GLU A 162 6.64 11.95 17.14
C GLU A 162 6.94 10.47 17.43
N GLU A 163 6.05 9.78 18.16
CA GLU A 163 6.15 8.34 18.36
C GLU A 163 5.91 7.55 17.07
N ASP A 164 4.85 7.88 16.32
CA ASP A 164 4.55 7.27 15.02
C ASP A 164 5.70 7.51 14.03
N ARG A 165 6.26 8.73 14.04
CA ARG A 165 7.42 9.09 13.20
C ARG A 165 8.65 8.24 13.54
N ARG A 166 9.03 8.17 14.81
CA ARG A 166 10.16 7.34 15.27
C ARG A 166 9.95 5.87 14.97
N ARG A 167 8.71 5.38 15.07
CA ARG A 167 8.35 4.01 14.71
C ARG A 167 8.58 3.76 13.22
N LEU A 168 8.12 4.65 12.36
CA LEU A 168 8.33 4.55 10.92
C LEU A 168 9.82 4.59 10.56
N ASP A 169 10.59 5.51 11.15
CA ASP A 169 12.04 5.61 10.94
C ASP A 169 12.76 4.31 11.38
N THR A 170 12.35 3.74 12.52
CA THR A 170 12.87 2.45 13.01
C THR A 170 12.57 1.32 12.04
N VAL A 171 11.35 1.24 11.52
CA VAL A 171 10.95 0.22 10.53
C VAL A 171 11.73 0.41 9.22
N ALA A 172 11.85 1.63 8.71
CA ALA A 172 12.59 1.92 7.49
C ALA A 172 14.06 1.51 7.63
N HIS A 173 14.69 1.82 8.77
CA HIS A 173 16.06 1.42 9.06
C HIS A 173 16.23 -0.11 9.11
N ARG A 174 15.29 -0.83 9.72
CA ARG A 174 15.30 -2.31 9.76
C ARG A 174 15.17 -2.94 8.38
N LEU A 175 14.44 -2.30 7.48
CA LEU A 175 14.36 -2.68 6.06
C LEU A 175 15.56 -2.18 5.25
N GLY A 176 16.59 -1.63 5.90
CA GLY A 176 17.84 -1.22 5.26
C GLY A 176 17.73 0.07 4.45
N VAL A 177 16.69 0.87 4.65
CA VAL A 177 16.55 2.18 3.99
C VAL A 177 17.44 3.19 4.69
N ASP A 178 18.24 3.88 3.90
CA ASP A 178 19.11 4.94 4.39
C ASP A 178 18.32 6.13 4.95
N ALA A 179 18.86 6.79 5.97
CA ALA A 179 18.21 7.90 6.65
C ALA A 179 17.96 9.10 5.71
N GLU A 180 18.80 9.34 4.71
CA GLU A 180 18.55 10.40 3.72
C GLU A 180 17.37 10.05 2.82
N VAL A 181 17.27 8.78 2.41
CA VAL A 181 16.16 8.28 1.59
C VAL A 181 14.85 8.35 2.38
N SER A 182 14.82 7.89 3.63
CA SER A 182 13.64 8.00 4.50
C SER A 182 13.20 9.46 4.68
N ARG A 183 14.14 10.38 4.92
CA ARG A 183 13.84 11.82 5.02
C ARG A 183 13.34 12.41 3.69
N ALA A 184 13.85 11.94 2.56
CA ALA A 184 13.39 12.38 1.24
C ALA A 184 11.95 11.92 0.97
N ILE A 185 11.62 10.65 1.28
CA ILE A 185 10.26 10.12 1.18
C ILE A 185 9.30 10.91 2.08
N TRP A 186 9.72 11.23 3.30
CA TRP A 186 8.90 12.03 4.22
C TRP A 186 8.55 13.41 3.64
N ARG A 187 9.56 14.15 3.16
CA ARG A 187 9.36 15.47 2.54
C ARG A 187 8.46 15.41 1.31
N LEU A 188 8.58 14.34 0.51
CA LEU A 188 7.71 14.12 -0.64
C LEU A 188 6.25 14.01 -0.19
N VAL A 189 5.96 13.14 0.78
CA VAL A 189 4.59 12.93 1.28
C VAL A 189 4.00 14.21 1.90
N GLU A 190 4.80 14.97 2.66
CA GLU A 190 4.35 16.27 3.20
C GLU A 190 4.02 17.29 2.10
N SER A 191 4.83 17.33 1.05
CA SER A 191 4.62 18.21 -0.11
C SER A 191 3.36 17.81 -0.87
N GLU A 192 3.17 16.52 -1.13
CA GLU A 192 1.96 15.99 -1.77
C GLU A 192 0.70 16.29 -0.95
N GLY A 193 0.75 16.11 0.37
CA GLY A 193 -0.37 16.44 1.25
C GLY A 193 -0.70 17.95 1.24
N THR A 194 0.30 18.81 1.04
CA THR A 194 0.08 20.25 0.88
C THR A 194 -0.65 20.56 -0.43
N VAL A 195 -0.17 19.99 -1.54
CA VAL A 195 -0.82 20.12 -2.85
C VAL A 195 -2.25 19.55 -2.83
N GLU A 196 -2.48 18.43 -2.15
CA GLU A 196 -3.80 17.81 -2.03
C GLU A 196 -4.79 18.73 -1.29
N ARG A 197 -4.36 19.39 -0.21
CA ARG A 197 -5.16 20.39 0.50
C ARG A 197 -5.43 21.63 -0.32
N GLU A 198 -4.44 22.13 -1.06
CA GLU A 198 -4.62 23.29 -1.94
C GLU A 198 -5.62 22.98 -3.05
N LYS A 199 -5.52 21.80 -3.67
CA LYS A 199 -6.50 21.31 -4.64
C LYS A 199 -7.90 21.23 -4.03
N GLN A 200 -8.02 20.67 -2.83
CA GLN A 200 -9.31 20.60 -2.14
C GLN A 200 -9.90 21.99 -1.91
N ARG A 201 -9.12 22.94 -1.39
CA ARG A 201 -9.57 24.34 -1.19
C ARG A 201 -10.01 24.99 -2.49
N ALA A 202 -9.22 24.84 -3.56
CA ALA A 202 -9.53 25.42 -4.87
C ALA A 202 -10.81 24.82 -5.48
N LEU A 203 -11.09 23.54 -5.22
CA LEU A 203 -12.30 22.88 -5.72
C LEU A 203 -13.54 23.15 -4.86
N GLU A 204 -13.38 23.32 -3.55
CA GLU A 204 -14.48 23.62 -2.61
C GLU A 204 -14.88 25.11 -2.65
N TYR A 205 -13.92 26.01 -2.91
CA TYR A 205 -14.13 27.45 -3.00
C TYR A 205 -13.55 28.01 -4.31
N PRO A 206 -14.12 27.66 -5.48
CA PRO A 206 -13.55 28.01 -6.78
C PRO A 206 -13.56 29.50 -7.12
N TRP A 207 -14.24 30.33 -6.32
CA TRP A 207 -14.44 31.77 -6.56
C TRP A 207 -14.09 32.64 -5.34
N SER A 208 -13.38 32.08 -4.35
CA SER A 208 -12.93 32.86 -3.19
C SER A 208 -11.64 33.61 -3.52
N ASP A 209 -11.78 34.66 -4.32
CA ASP A 209 -10.84 35.79 -4.40
C ASP A 209 -11.45 37.00 -3.69
#